data_AF-A0A7V3CP98-F1
#
_entry.id   AF-A0A7V3CP98-F1
#
_cell.length_a   1.000
_cell.length_b   1.000
_cell.length_c   1.000
_cell.angle_alpha   90.00
_cell.angle_beta   90.00
_cell.angle_gamma   90.00
#
_symmetry.space_group_name_H-M   'P 1'
#
loop_
_entity.id
_entity.type
_entity.pdbx_description
1 polymer ?
#
loop_
_entity_poly.entity_id
_entity_poly.type
_entity_poly.pdbx_seq_one_letter_code
_entity_poly.pdbx_strand_id
1 'polypeptide(L)'
;MKKKMLRVLLAVVVVGALALTGCAATQGEDEAVDKSKVWGYVASADSAQIELAEDQDGVDELVVDRVLTPGDAWIVVHADDNGKPGMRVGLARVEKGESTDVKVKLDELTTPNVIVAVHADKGKSGEFDFDMMNKEMSPDRPYFVDEKELAKVVKVREFGIPTAAGTAAIEVADQPGATGELKVAKALAPAGAWIVVHLDDEGAPGQRVGLAQIPAGDNADVTVKLEPLPLTDTLFVAIHADAGTPGVFDFDMMNKINSPDQPYFVDDEEVATAVKVK
;
A
#
# COMPACT_ATOMS: atom_id res chain seq x y z
N MET A 1 -30.27 -45.02 -26.00
CA MET A 1 -31.61 -45.66 -26.19
C MET A 1 -31.86 -46.60 -25.04
N LYS A 2 -33.05 -46.48 -24.38
CA LYS A 2 -33.91 -47.50 -23.73
C LYS A 2 -33.21 -48.68 -23.01
N LYS A 3 -33.62 -49.19 -21.84
CA LYS A 3 -34.74 -49.04 -20.90
C LYS A 3 -34.52 -50.20 -19.91
N LYS A 4 -34.81 -49.97 -18.61
CA LYS A 4 -35.46 -50.94 -17.67
C LYS A 4 -34.65 -52.24 -17.37
N MET A 5 -34.79 -52.99 -16.28
CA MET A 5 -35.85 -53.23 -15.29
C MET A 5 -35.17 -54.02 -14.14
N LEU A 6 -35.22 -53.55 -12.90
CA LEU A 6 -35.93 -54.14 -11.74
C LEU A 6 -36.14 -55.68 -11.70
N ARG A 7 -35.78 -56.27 -10.53
CA ARG A 7 -36.31 -57.47 -9.79
C ARG A 7 -35.16 -58.41 -9.36
N VAL A 8 -35.09 -59.04 -8.18
CA VAL A 8 -36.00 -59.29 -7.05
C VAL A 8 -35.18 -59.73 -5.81
N LEU A 9 -35.78 -59.55 -4.64
CA LEU A 9 -35.40 -59.95 -3.27
C LEU A 9 -34.64 -61.28 -3.08
N LEU A 10 -33.78 -61.30 -2.06
CA LEU A 10 -33.84 -62.37 -1.05
C LEU A 10 -33.77 -61.76 0.36
N ALA A 11 -34.85 -61.96 1.11
CA ALA A 11 -34.97 -61.59 2.52
C ALA A 11 -34.37 -62.71 3.39
N VAL A 12 -33.50 -62.34 4.32
CA VAL A 12 -33.25 -63.15 5.52
C VAL A 12 -33.53 -62.25 6.71
N VAL A 13 -34.63 -62.54 7.38
CA VAL A 13 -35.03 -61.99 8.67
C VAL A 13 -34.26 -62.78 9.74
N VAL A 14 -33.39 -62.10 10.48
CA VAL A 14 -32.97 -62.56 11.81
C VAL A 14 -33.41 -61.48 12.80
N VAL A 15 -34.35 -61.86 13.66
CA VAL A 15 -34.83 -61.09 14.80
C VAL A 15 -33.98 -61.46 16.01
N GLY A 16 -33.55 -60.44 16.75
CA GLY A 16 -32.95 -60.53 18.09
C GLY A 16 -31.77 -59.58 18.22
N ALA A 17 -31.71 -58.60 19.10
CA ALA A 17 -32.57 -58.22 20.23
C ALA A 17 -32.41 -56.70 20.45
N LEU A 18 -33.44 -56.07 21.03
CA LEU A 18 -33.37 -54.68 21.48
C LEU A 18 -32.34 -54.53 22.61
N ALA A 19 -31.40 -53.61 22.45
CA ALA A 19 -30.82 -52.85 23.55
C ALA A 19 -30.80 -51.37 23.17
N LEU A 20 -31.36 -50.56 24.07
CA LEU A 20 -31.54 -49.11 23.96
C LEU A 20 -30.21 -48.35 24.15
N THR A 21 -30.23 -47.09 23.70
CA THR A 21 -29.39 -45.94 24.07
C THR A 21 -28.10 -45.67 23.28
N GLY A 22 -28.02 -44.43 22.76
CA GLY A 22 -26.76 -43.74 22.49
C GLY A 22 -26.61 -43.17 21.08
N CYS A 23 -27.31 -42.07 20.75
CA CYS A 23 -26.86 -41.18 19.68
C CYS A 23 -25.56 -40.50 20.13
N ALA A 24 -24.41 -40.99 19.67
CA ALA A 24 -23.17 -40.23 19.70
C ALA A 24 -23.01 -39.60 18.31
N ALA A 25 -23.48 -38.37 18.18
CA ALA A 25 -23.08 -37.50 17.08
C ALA A 25 -21.55 -37.35 17.16
N THR A 26 -20.87 -37.70 16.07
CA THR A 26 -19.49 -37.33 15.81
C THR A 26 -19.37 -35.82 15.94
N GLN A 27 -18.81 -35.36 17.06
CA GLN A 27 -18.25 -34.02 17.16
C GLN A 27 -17.10 -33.98 16.15
N GLY A 28 -17.28 -33.21 15.08
CA GLY A 28 -16.13 -32.68 14.38
C GLY A 28 -15.36 -31.87 15.41
N GLU A 29 -14.13 -32.29 15.69
CA GLU A 29 -13.15 -31.44 16.34
C GLU A 29 -12.98 -30.25 15.40
N ASP A 30 -13.60 -29.12 15.75
CA ASP A 30 -13.16 -27.83 15.28
C ASP A 30 -11.67 -27.77 15.63
N GLU A 31 -10.80 -27.87 14.63
CA GLU A 31 -9.38 -27.60 14.81
C GLU A 31 -9.28 -26.18 15.38
N ALA A 32 -8.97 -26.11 16.68
CA ALA A 32 -8.75 -24.85 17.36
C ALA A 32 -7.55 -24.18 16.68
N VAL A 33 -7.84 -23.16 15.87
CA VAL A 33 -6.84 -22.26 15.29
C VAL A 33 -5.99 -21.72 16.43
N ASP A 34 -4.67 -21.91 16.33
CA ASP A 34 -3.71 -21.39 17.29
C ASP A 34 -3.69 -19.86 17.25
N LYS A 35 -4.51 -19.23 18.11
CA LYS A 35 -4.64 -17.78 18.27
C LYS A 35 -3.35 -17.09 18.77
N SER A 36 -2.26 -17.83 18.99
CA SER A 36 -0.98 -17.29 19.47
C SER A 36 -0.11 -16.64 18.38
N LYS A 37 -0.54 -16.63 17.11
CA LYS A 37 0.31 -16.22 15.98
C LYS A 37 0.16 -14.78 15.48
N VAL A 38 -0.88 -14.04 15.91
CA VAL A 38 -1.03 -12.62 15.56
C VAL A 38 -0.58 -11.74 16.72
N TRP A 39 0.21 -10.72 16.41
CA TRP A 39 0.85 -9.87 17.42
C TRP A 39 -0.11 -8.85 18.04
N GLY A 40 -1.29 -8.62 17.46
CA GLY A 40 -2.34 -7.73 17.97
C GLY A 40 -3.48 -8.42 18.72
N TYR A 41 -4.63 -7.74 18.80
CA TYR A 41 -5.82 -8.26 19.47
C TYR A 41 -6.81 -8.86 18.48
N VAL A 42 -7.09 -10.15 18.60
CA VAL A 42 -8.11 -10.81 17.77
C VAL A 42 -9.51 -10.37 18.20
N ALA A 43 -10.27 -9.85 17.25
CA ALA A 43 -11.69 -9.57 17.35
C ALA A 43 -12.44 -10.37 16.26
N SER A 44 -13.73 -10.58 16.48
CA SER A 44 -14.61 -11.20 15.49
C SER A 44 -15.13 -10.15 14.52
N ALA A 45 -15.46 -10.56 13.29
CA ALA A 45 -15.96 -9.65 12.25
C ALA A 45 -17.26 -8.92 12.62
N ASP A 46 -18.04 -9.43 13.58
CA ASP A 46 -19.25 -8.80 14.12
C ASP A 46 -18.99 -7.82 15.28
N SER A 47 -17.75 -7.74 15.78
CA SER A 47 -17.37 -6.86 16.90
C SER A 47 -16.29 -5.83 16.56
N ALA A 48 -15.61 -5.98 15.42
CA ALA A 48 -14.64 -5.02 14.93
C ALA A 48 -14.76 -4.82 13.41
N GLN A 49 -15.06 -3.60 12.97
CA GLN A 49 -15.27 -3.24 11.56
C GLN A 49 -14.81 -1.82 11.29
N ILE A 50 -14.35 -1.54 10.07
CA ILE A 50 -14.06 -0.19 9.60
C ILE A 50 -14.55 0.00 8.16
N GLU A 51 -15.27 1.10 7.93
CA GLU A 51 -15.86 1.50 6.67
C GLU A 51 -15.48 2.96 6.39
N LEU A 52 -14.96 3.20 5.19
CA LEU A 52 -14.50 4.48 4.68
C LEU A 52 -14.30 4.35 3.17
N ALA A 53 -14.44 5.46 2.45
CA ALA A 53 -14.14 5.56 1.03
C ALA A 53 -12.66 5.24 0.75
N GLU A 54 -12.40 4.59 -0.39
CA GLU A 54 -11.04 4.25 -0.86
C GLU A 54 -10.27 5.47 -1.39
N ASP A 55 -11.00 6.53 -1.77
CA ASP A 55 -10.47 7.79 -2.28
C ASP A 55 -11.15 8.97 -1.58
N GLN A 56 -10.35 9.81 -0.96
CA GLN A 56 -10.71 11.08 -0.34
C GLN A 56 -9.66 12.14 -0.73
N ASP A 57 -9.45 12.32 -2.03
CA ASP A 57 -8.44 13.26 -2.53
C ASP A 57 -8.63 14.71 -2.01
N GLY A 58 -7.50 15.35 -1.68
CA GLY A 58 -7.42 16.75 -1.30
C GLY A 58 -7.93 17.10 0.10
N VAL A 59 -8.23 16.12 0.98
CA VAL A 59 -8.79 16.39 2.31
C VAL A 59 -7.74 16.62 3.39
N ASP A 60 -7.92 17.63 4.24
CA ASP A 60 -7.08 17.81 5.45
C ASP A 60 -7.60 17.03 6.67
N GLU A 61 -8.82 16.51 6.58
CA GLU A 61 -9.41 15.58 7.54
C GLU A 61 -9.91 14.34 6.79
N LEU A 62 -9.34 13.18 7.10
CA LEU A 62 -9.87 11.90 6.66
C LEU A 62 -11.20 11.64 7.38
N VAL A 63 -12.22 11.19 6.65
CA VAL A 63 -13.49 10.75 7.23
C VAL A 63 -13.57 9.24 7.25
N VAL A 64 -13.83 8.67 8.42
CA VAL A 64 -14.20 7.27 8.58
C VAL A 64 -15.71 7.20 8.75
N ASP A 65 -16.39 6.68 7.73
CA ASP A 65 -17.86 6.64 7.66
C ASP A 65 -18.44 5.89 8.87
N ARG A 66 -17.83 4.74 9.20
CA ARG A 66 -18.23 3.94 10.35
C ARG A 66 -17.07 3.12 10.89
N VAL A 67 -16.96 3.04 12.21
CA VAL A 67 -16.06 2.12 12.90
C VAL A 67 -16.80 1.46 14.06
N LEU A 68 -16.67 0.14 14.17
CA LEU A 68 -17.19 -0.66 15.27
C LEU A 68 -16.00 -1.26 16.04
N THR A 69 -15.99 -1.13 17.36
CA THR A 69 -14.87 -1.60 18.19
C THR A 69 -15.37 -2.37 19.43
N PRO A 70 -14.65 -3.44 19.87
CA PRO A 70 -15.07 -4.23 21.04
C PRO A 70 -14.71 -3.56 22.39
N GLY A 71 -13.87 -2.53 22.35
CA GLY A 71 -13.42 -1.69 23.47
C GLY A 71 -12.99 -0.33 22.95
N ASP A 72 -12.65 0.59 23.85
CA ASP A 72 -12.09 1.89 23.47
C ASP A 72 -10.86 1.69 22.57
N ALA A 73 -10.69 2.60 21.62
CA ALA A 73 -9.80 2.40 20.50
C ALA A 73 -9.29 3.70 19.89
N TRP A 74 -8.30 3.55 19.03
CA TRP A 74 -7.70 4.60 18.22
C TRP A 74 -7.86 4.27 16.74
N ILE A 75 -8.28 5.24 15.96
CA ILE A 75 -8.04 5.26 14.52
C ILE A 75 -6.66 5.88 14.33
N VAL A 76 -5.71 5.07 13.88
CA VAL A 76 -4.34 5.48 13.63
C VAL A 76 -4.11 5.55 12.13
N VAL A 77 -3.67 6.70 11.64
CA VAL A 77 -3.41 6.91 10.22
C VAL A 77 -1.91 7.06 10.02
N HIS A 78 -1.32 6.18 9.21
CA HIS A 78 0.08 6.23 8.82
C HIS A 78 0.19 6.60 7.35
N ALA A 79 1.25 7.33 6.97
CA ALA A 79 1.67 7.41 5.58
C ALA A 79 1.90 5.99 5.03
N ASP A 80 1.48 5.74 3.79
CA ASP A 80 1.74 4.47 3.10
C ASP A 80 3.13 4.50 2.45
N ASP A 81 4.07 3.77 3.04
CA ASP A 81 5.40 3.55 2.51
C ASP A 81 5.45 2.19 1.80
N ASN A 82 5.07 2.18 0.52
CA ASN A 82 5.11 1.00 -0.35
C ASN A 82 4.35 -0.21 0.23
N GLY A 83 3.14 0.03 0.74
CA GLY A 83 2.27 -0.96 1.37
C GLY A 83 2.59 -1.22 2.83
N LYS A 84 3.56 -0.49 3.43
CA LYS A 84 3.94 -0.60 4.83
C LYS A 84 3.60 0.69 5.59
N PRO A 85 3.21 0.61 6.87
CA PRO A 85 3.00 1.80 7.69
C PRO A 85 4.29 2.60 7.87
N GLY A 86 4.27 3.87 7.43
CA GLY A 86 5.31 4.86 7.65
C GLY A 86 5.04 5.75 8.87
N MET A 87 5.32 7.05 8.76
CA MET A 87 5.07 8.01 9.84
C MET A 87 3.57 8.12 10.17
N ARG A 88 3.23 8.27 11.44
CA ARG A 88 1.85 8.54 11.85
C ARG A 88 1.48 9.99 11.49
N VAL A 89 0.48 10.14 10.63
CA VAL A 89 -0.02 11.42 10.12
C VAL A 89 -1.39 11.79 10.67
N GLY A 90 -2.05 10.88 11.39
CA GLY A 90 -3.35 11.16 12.00
C GLY A 90 -3.65 10.23 13.17
N LEU A 91 -4.45 10.73 14.11
CA LEU A 91 -4.88 9.99 15.28
C LEU A 91 -6.24 10.50 15.77
N ALA A 92 -7.20 9.62 15.94
CA ALA A 92 -8.48 9.94 16.56
C ALA A 92 -8.90 8.85 17.55
N ARG A 93 -9.45 9.25 18.69
CA ARG A 93 -9.99 8.31 19.67
C ARG A 93 -11.44 7.99 19.34
N VAL A 94 -11.82 6.73 19.49
CA VAL A 94 -13.22 6.28 19.47
C VAL A 94 -13.51 5.45 20.72
N GLU A 95 -14.73 5.58 21.23
CA GLU A 95 -15.19 4.77 22.35
C GLU A 95 -15.59 3.38 21.87
N LYS A 96 -15.69 2.45 22.82
CA LYS A 96 -16.28 1.13 22.57
C LYS A 96 -17.63 1.24 21.87
N GLY A 97 -17.83 0.41 20.86
CA GLY A 97 -19.09 0.30 20.12
C GLY A 97 -18.99 0.97 18.76
N GLU A 98 -20.11 1.47 18.26
CA GLU A 98 -20.18 2.09 16.94
C GLU A 98 -19.95 3.60 17.03
N SER A 99 -19.07 4.10 16.17
CA SER A 99 -18.89 5.52 15.89
C SER A 99 -19.05 5.76 14.39
N THR A 100 -19.71 6.86 14.00
CA THR A 100 -19.89 7.27 12.61
C THR A 100 -19.31 8.65 12.38
N ASP A 101 -19.02 8.97 11.11
CA ASP A 101 -18.50 10.28 10.69
C ASP A 101 -17.26 10.73 11.50
N VAL A 102 -16.37 9.77 11.80
CA VAL A 102 -15.19 10.05 12.62
C VAL A 102 -14.16 10.78 11.76
N LYS A 103 -13.85 12.01 12.15
CA LYS A 103 -12.86 12.85 11.48
C LYS A 103 -11.48 12.65 12.09
N VAL A 104 -10.49 12.43 11.23
CA VAL A 104 -9.08 12.32 11.62
C VAL A 104 -8.30 13.39 10.88
N LYS A 105 -7.80 14.39 11.63
CA LYS A 105 -6.93 15.41 11.06
C LYS A 105 -5.65 14.76 10.53
N LEU A 106 -5.24 15.17 9.33
CA LEU A 106 -4.01 14.75 8.68
C LEU A 106 -2.96 15.85 8.83
N ASP A 107 -1.80 15.48 9.36
CA ASP A 107 -0.66 16.36 9.59
C ASP A 107 0.59 15.75 8.95
N GLU A 108 1.47 16.59 8.42
CA GLU A 108 2.79 16.20 7.89
C GLU A 108 2.73 15.06 6.84
N LEU A 109 1.68 15.04 6.02
CA LEU A 109 1.49 14.03 5.00
C LEU A 109 2.55 14.16 3.88
N THR A 110 3.19 13.05 3.52
CA THR A 110 4.26 12.99 2.51
C THR A 110 4.00 11.99 1.38
N THR A 111 2.94 11.20 1.47
CA THR A 111 2.56 10.14 0.52
C THR A 111 1.13 10.34 0.02
N PRO A 112 0.79 9.88 -1.21
CA PRO A 112 -0.56 10.02 -1.75
C PRO A 112 -1.58 9.14 -1.03
N ASN A 113 -1.13 8.00 -0.53
CA ASN A 113 -1.95 7.04 0.19
C ASN A 113 -1.60 7.03 1.68
N VAL A 114 -2.57 6.66 2.50
CA VAL A 114 -2.43 6.40 3.93
C VAL A 114 -2.96 5.01 4.30
N ILE A 115 -2.38 4.41 5.33
CA ILE A 115 -2.88 3.19 5.97
C ILE A 115 -3.63 3.57 7.25
N VAL A 116 -4.91 3.28 7.27
CA VAL A 116 -5.84 3.57 8.38
C VAL A 116 -6.06 2.28 9.16
N ALA A 117 -5.54 2.19 10.38
CA ALA A 117 -5.62 1.01 11.23
C ALA A 117 -6.39 1.30 12.53
N VAL A 118 -7.10 0.29 13.04
CA VAL A 118 -7.81 0.40 14.32
C VAL A 118 -6.99 -0.27 15.43
N HIS A 119 -6.52 0.53 16.38
CA HIS A 119 -5.78 0.08 17.55
C HIS A 119 -6.65 0.05 18.80
N ALA A 120 -6.38 -0.88 19.72
CA ALA A 120 -7.03 -0.85 21.03
C ALA A 120 -6.45 0.28 21.90
N ASP A 121 -7.25 0.85 22.80
CA ASP A 121 -6.81 1.72 23.91
C ASP A 121 -6.80 0.86 25.19
N LYS A 122 -5.69 0.16 25.43
CA LYS A 122 -5.56 -0.82 26.55
C LYS A 122 -4.49 -0.43 27.55
N GLY A 123 -3.72 0.62 27.26
CA GLY A 123 -2.75 1.19 28.17
C GLY A 123 -3.45 2.09 29.17
N LYS A 124 -2.96 3.33 29.25
CA LYS A 124 -3.64 4.38 29.98
C LYS A 124 -4.74 4.96 29.10
N SER A 125 -5.99 4.77 29.54
CA SER A 125 -7.18 5.26 28.85
C SER A 125 -7.02 6.71 28.36
N GLY A 126 -7.22 6.90 27.06
CA GLY A 126 -7.11 8.21 26.41
C GLY A 126 -5.69 8.65 26.06
N GLU A 127 -4.68 7.80 26.25
CA GLU A 127 -3.32 8.00 25.77
C GLU A 127 -2.97 6.92 24.75
N PHE A 128 -2.36 7.32 23.63
CA PHE A 128 -1.93 6.36 22.61
C PHE A 128 -0.56 5.79 22.99
N ASP A 129 -0.59 4.61 23.61
CA ASP A 129 0.55 3.93 24.21
C ASP A 129 1.09 2.85 23.25
N PHE A 130 1.64 3.28 22.11
CA PHE A 130 2.26 2.37 21.13
C PHE A 130 3.76 2.67 20.97
N ASP A 131 4.59 1.64 21.16
CA ASP A 131 6.03 1.70 21.00
C ASP A 131 6.45 0.90 19.76
N MET A 132 6.89 1.60 18.72
CA MET A 132 7.40 0.99 17.49
C MET A 132 8.58 0.03 17.74
N MET A 133 9.42 0.32 18.73
CA MET A 133 10.59 -0.51 19.07
C MET A 133 10.21 -1.75 19.87
N ASN A 134 9.00 -1.78 20.44
CA ASN A 134 8.48 -2.89 21.23
C ASN A 134 7.01 -3.15 20.92
N LYS A 135 6.69 -3.25 19.62
CA LYS A 135 5.31 -3.31 19.12
C LYS A 135 4.49 -4.46 19.70
N GLU A 136 5.12 -5.60 19.98
CA GLU A 136 4.43 -6.81 20.48
C GLU A 136 4.00 -6.68 21.94
N MET A 137 4.76 -5.89 22.72
CA MET A 137 4.49 -5.62 24.13
C MET A 137 3.74 -4.31 24.35
N SER A 138 3.51 -3.54 23.29
CA SER A 138 2.73 -2.31 23.37
C SER A 138 1.31 -2.64 23.83
N PRO A 139 0.70 -1.85 24.73
CA PRO A 139 -0.70 -2.04 25.08
C PRO A 139 -1.63 -1.67 23.91
N ASP A 140 -1.31 -0.63 23.13
CA ASP A 140 -2.20 -0.14 22.07
C ASP A 140 -1.93 -0.77 20.71
N ARG A 141 -2.01 -2.10 20.68
CA ARG A 141 -1.79 -2.91 19.46
C ARG A 141 -3.02 -2.89 18.56
N PRO A 142 -2.84 -3.12 17.24
CA PRO A 142 -3.95 -3.17 16.31
C PRO A 142 -4.91 -4.33 16.58
N TYR A 143 -6.17 -4.15 16.21
CA TYR A 143 -7.13 -5.23 16.13
C TYR A 143 -6.87 -6.07 14.87
N PHE A 144 -7.11 -7.37 15.00
CA PHE A 144 -7.08 -8.34 13.91
C PHE A 144 -8.44 -8.98 13.75
N VAL A 145 -8.92 -9.11 12.52
CA VAL A 145 -10.14 -9.82 12.14
C VAL A 145 -9.76 -10.82 11.06
N ASP A 146 -10.12 -12.09 11.24
CA ASP A 146 -9.78 -13.18 10.32
C ASP A 146 -8.28 -13.21 9.96
N GLU A 147 -7.43 -13.10 10.99
CA GLU A 147 -5.96 -13.08 10.91
C GLU A 147 -5.35 -11.88 10.15
N LYS A 148 -6.16 -10.93 9.68
CA LYS A 148 -5.71 -9.69 9.04
C LYS A 148 -5.83 -8.53 10.00
N GLU A 149 -4.85 -7.64 9.95
CA GLU A 149 -4.95 -6.36 10.65
C GLU A 149 -6.19 -5.61 10.16
N LEU A 150 -6.96 -5.03 11.08
CA LEU A 150 -8.12 -4.21 10.74
C LEU A 150 -7.64 -2.85 10.24
N ALA A 151 -7.21 -2.84 8.98
CA ALA A 151 -6.66 -1.68 8.31
C ALA A 151 -7.16 -1.56 6.87
N LYS A 152 -7.17 -0.34 6.34
CA LYS A 152 -7.42 -0.04 4.92
C LYS A 152 -6.41 0.95 4.38
N VAL A 153 -6.10 0.83 3.08
CA VAL A 153 -5.36 1.85 2.33
C VAL A 153 -6.37 2.83 1.73
N VAL A 154 -6.09 4.12 1.83
CA VAL A 154 -6.93 5.20 1.31
C VAL A 154 -6.07 6.21 0.56
N LYS A 155 -6.48 6.58 -0.65
CA LYS A 155 -5.89 7.71 -1.36
C LYS A 155 -6.41 9.02 -0.78
N VAL A 156 -5.50 9.93 -0.42
CA VAL A 156 -5.84 11.24 0.16
C VAL A 156 -5.18 12.41 -0.56
N ARG A 157 -4.18 12.15 -1.41
CA ARG A 157 -3.55 13.16 -2.26
C ARG A 157 -3.23 12.57 -3.63
N GLU A 158 -3.19 13.44 -4.63
CA GLU A 158 -2.57 13.15 -5.93
C GLU A 158 -1.04 13.13 -5.84
N PHE A 159 -0.43 12.32 -6.71
CA PHE A 159 1.01 12.32 -6.96
C PHE A 159 1.26 12.21 -8.46
N GLY A 160 2.17 13.03 -8.96
CA GLY A 160 2.50 13.10 -10.37
C GLY A 160 1.71 14.17 -11.11
N ILE A 161 2.21 14.54 -12.29
CA ILE A 161 1.56 15.48 -13.18
C ILE A 161 0.93 14.68 -14.33
N PRO A 162 -0.40 14.51 -14.35
CA PRO A 162 -1.06 13.82 -15.45
C PRO A 162 -0.96 14.64 -16.73
N THR A 163 -0.63 13.97 -17.83
CA THR A 163 -0.48 14.56 -19.15
C THR A 163 -1.21 13.72 -20.20
N ALA A 164 -1.57 14.35 -21.32
CA ALA A 164 -2.26 13.65 -22.39
C ALA A 164 -1.33 12.64 -23.08
N ALA A 165 -1.88 11.53 -23.55
CA ALA A 165 -1.14 10.55 -24.34
C ALA A 165 -0.37 11.22 -25.49
N GLY A 166 0.91 10.87 -25.62
CA GLY A 166 1.82 11.42 -26.63
C GLY A 166 2.35 12.82 -26.34
N THR A 167 2.22 13.35 -25.11
CA THR A 167 2.80 14.64 -24.71
C THR A 167 4.01 14.52 -23.79
N ALA A 168 4.22 13.36 -23.17
CA ALA A 168 5.41 12.99 -22.44
C ALA A 168 5.79 11.55 -22.78
N ALA A 169 7.09 11.28 -22.96
CA ALA A 169 7.61 9.95 -23.26
C ALA A 169 9.13 9.91 -23.03
N ILE A 170 9.67 8.74 -22.69
CA ILE A 170 11.11 8.53 -22.59
C ILE A 170 11.51 7.22 -23.25
N GLU A 171 12.60 7.26 -24.03
CA GLU A 171 13.19 6.09 -24.68
C GLU A 171 14.67 5.96 -24.27
N VAL A 172 14.98 4.92 -23.51
CA VAL A 172 16.35 4.60 -23.07
C VAL A 172 16.62 3.13 -23.33
N ALA A 173 17.71 2.82 -24.02
CA ALA A 173 18.13 1.44 -24.28
C ALA A 173 19.09 0.96 -23.18
N ASP A 174 19.11 -0.36 -22.96
CA ASP A 174 20.11 -1.04 -22.14
C ASP A 174 21.52 -0.69 -22.61
N GLN A 175 22.39 -0.36 -21.65
CA GLN A 175 23.76 0.10 -21.86
C GLN A 175 24.72 -0.65 -20.92
N PRO A 176 24.89 -1.97 -21.11
CA PRO A 176 25.77 -2.77 -20.26
C PRO A 176 27.21 -2.25 -20.32
N GLY A 177 27.80 -2.02 -19.15
CA GLY A 177 29.13 -1.42 -18.99
C GLY A 177 29.13 0.11 -18.90
N ALA A 178 27.97 0.76 -18.75
CA ALA A 178 27.92 2.19 -18.43
C ALA A 178 28.57 2.45 -17.06
N THR A 179 29.48 3.43 -17.00
CA THR A 179 30.29 3.70 -15.79
C THR A 179 30.19 5.11 -15.27
N GLY A 180 29.74 6.09 -16.06
CA GLY A 180 29.67 7.49 -15.63
C GLY A 180 28.74 8.38 -16.44
N GLU A 181 28.12 7.84 -17.49
CA GLU A 181 27.13 8.53 -18.30
C GLU A 181 26.06 7.53 -18.75
N LEU A 182 24.83 8.02 -18.89
CA LEU A 182 23.72 7.32 -19.52
C LEU A 182 23.28 8.12 -20.75
N LYS A 183 23.11 7.46 -21.90
CA LYS A 183 22.53 8.07 -23.09
C LYS A 183 21.03 7.81 -23.14
N VAL A 184 20.24 8.87 -23.23
CA VAL A 184 18.79 8.84 -23.46
C VAL A 184 18.55 9.12 -24.94
N ALA A 185 17.97 8.16 -25.65
CA ALA A 185 17.79 8.24 -27.09
C ALA A 185 16.76 9.32 -27.44
N LYS A 186 15.62 9.33 -26.73
CA LYS A 186 14.61 10.38 -26.82
C LYS A 186 13.96 10.68 -25.49
N ALA A 187 13.62 11.94 -25.29
CA ALA A 187 12.71 12.40 -24.24
C ALA A 187 11.77 13.45 -24.82
N LEU A 188 10.48 13.29 -24.57
CA LEU A 188 9.43 14.24 -24.91
C LEU A 188 8.86 14.79 -23.61
N ALA A 189 8.76 16.11 -23.49
CA ALA A 189 8.17 16.77 -22.33
C ALA A 189 7.23 17.91 -22.76
N PRO A 190 6.09 18.13 -22.08
CA PRO A 190 5.15 19.19 -22.43
C PRO A 190 5.63 20.59 -22.00
N ALA A 191 6.54 20.67 -21.03
CA ALA A 191 7.17 21.88 -20.52
C ALA A 191 8.65 21.64 -20.22
N GLY A 192 9.34 22.62 -19.64
CA GLY A 192 10.68 22.41 -19.08
C GLY A 192 10.65 21.25 -18.08
N ALA A 193 11.68 20.40 -18.12
CA ALA A 193 11.67 19.14 -17.41
C ALA A 193 13.07 18.66 -17.03
N TRP A 194 13.10 17.62 -16.22
CA TRP A 194 14.29 16.92 -15.77
C TRP A 194 14.21 15.45 -16.18
N ILE A 195 15.30 14.93 -16.73
CA ILE A 195 15.56 13.50 -16.74
C ILE A 195 16.26 13.16 -15.43
N VAL A 196 15.63 12.31 -14.63
CA VAL A 196 16.13 11.88 -13.33
C VAL A 196 16.50 10.41 -13.40
N VAL A 197 17.67 10.04 -12.88
CA VAL A 197 18.16 8.67 -12.85
C VAL A 197 18.37 8.23 -11.41
N HIS A 198 17.77 7.11 -11.02
CA HIS A 198 17.87 6.50 -9.70
C HIS A 198 18.53 5.12 -9.77
N LEU A 199 19.23 4.75 -8.70
CA LEU A 199 19.60 3.36 -8.45
C LEU A 199 18.34 2.49 -8.27
N ASP A 200 18.50 1.19 -8.47
CA ASP A 200 17.52 0.20 -8.07
C ASP A 200 17.64 -0.10 -6.57
N ASP A 201 16.55 0.04 -5.83
CA ASP A 201 16.41 -0.33 -4.43
C ASP A 201 15.26 -1.31 -4.30
N GLU A 202 15.58 -2.61 -4.36
CA GLU A 202 14.63 -3.72 -4.26
C GLU A 202 13.45 -3.65 -5.27
N GLY A 203 13.70 -3.13 -6.48
CA GLY A 203 12.69 -2.95 -7.53
C GLY A 203 11.99 -1.58 -7.50
N ALA A 204 12.38 -0.68 -6.60
CA ALA A 204 11.88 0.70 -6.52
C ALA A 204 13.01 1.72 -6.79
N PRO A 205 12.68 2.98 -7.12
CA PRO A 205 13.67 4.04 -7.24
C PRO A 205 14.36 4.34 -5.90
N GLY A 206 15.68 4.13 -5.87
CA GLY A 206 16.54 4.39 -4.72
C GLY A 206 17.20 5.78 -4.77
N GLN A 207 18.48 5.85 -4.40
CA GLN A 207 19.25 7.09 -4.45
C GLN A 207 19.36 7.64 -5.89
N ARG A 208 19.14 8.95 -6.06
CA ARG A 208 19.38 9.63 -7.33
C ARG A 208 20.87 9.63 -7.67
N VAL A 209 21.20 9.17 -8.87
CA VAL A 209 22.56 9.14 -9.43
C VAL A 209 22.70 9.91 -10.74
N GLY A 210 21.63 10.48 -11.29
CA GLY A 210 21.75 11.30 -12.50
C GLY A 210 20.65 12.35 -12.58
N LEU A 211 20.99 13.49 -13.19
CA LEU A 211 20.07 14.58 -13.43
C LEU A 211 20.50 15.33 -14.70
N ALA A 212 19.57 15.55 -15.62
CA ALA A 212 19.77 16.44 -16.77
C ALA A 212 18.52 17.27 -17.03
N GLN A 213 18.67 18.58 -17.22
CA GLN A 213 17.56 19.44 -17.61
C GLN A 213 17.31 19.32 -19.12
N ILE A 214 16.04 19.32 -19.52
CA ILE A 214 15.61 19.34 -20.90
C ILE A 214 14.54 20.43 -21.13
N PRO A 215 14.56 21.14 -22.28
CA PRO A 215 13.46 22.01 -22.66
C PRO A 215 12.20 21.22 -23.04
N ALA A 216 11.08 21.94 -23.15
CA ALA A 216 9.84 21.41 -23.71
C ALA A 216 10.01 20.92 -25.16
N GLY A 217 9.23 19.91 -25.54
CA GLY A 217 9.25 19.27 -26.85
C GLY A 217 10.17 18.06 -26.94
N ASP A 218 10.56 17.72 -28.16
CA ASP A 218 11.42 16.58 -28.45
C ASP A 218 12.89 16.88 -28.13
N ASN A 219 13.51 15.98 -27.38
CA ASN A 219 14.92 15.98 -27.04
C ASN A 219 15.54 14.67 -27.48
N ALA A 220 16.66 14.72 -28.20
CA ALA A 220 17.35 13.54 -28.72
C ALA A 220 18.80 13.48 -28.23
N ASP A 221 19.32 12.26 -28.06
CA ASP A 221 20.70 11.97 -27.69
C ASP A 221 21.17 12.70 -26.40
N VAL A 222 20.28 12.82 -25.43
CA VAL A 222 20.58 13.50 -24.16
C VAL A 222 21.56 12.65 -23.36
N THR A 223 22.62 13.29 -22.86
CA THR A 223 23.61 12.64 -22.00
C THR A 223 23.37 13.03 -20.55
N VAL A 224 23.13 12.04 -19.70
CA VAL A 224 23.01 12.24 -18.26
C VAL A 224 24.30 11.79 -17.59
N LYS A 225 24.98 12.70 -16.89
CA LYS A 225 26.15 12.34 -16.07
C LYS A 225 25.68 11.55 -14.85
N LEU A 226 26.39 10.47 -14.53
CA LEU A 226 26.07 9.60 -13.41
C LEU A 226 27.03 9.80 -12.24
N GLU A 227 26.49 10.26 -11.11
CA GLU A 227 27.18 10.37 -9.82
C GLU A 227 26.18 10.37 -8.64
N PRO A 228 26.52 9.72 -7.51
CA PRO A 228 27.76 8.99 -7.24
C PRO A 228 27.84 7.61 -7.91
N LEU A 229 29.04 7.01 -7.90
CA LEU A 229 29.32 5.62 -8.27
C LEU A 229 29.63 4.80 -7.00
N PRO A 230 29.48 3.46 -6.99
CA PRO A 230 29.09 2.58 -8.10
C PRO A 230 27.57 2.50 -8.37
N LEU A 231 27.21 2.09 -9.58
CA LEU A 231 25.82 1.87 -10.01
C LEU A 231 25.30 0.48 -9.57
N THR A 232 23.98 0.31 -9.56
CA THR A 232 23.30 -0.99 -9.53
C THR A 232 23.28 -1.64 -10.93
N ASP A 233 22.76 -2.86 -11.05
CA ASP A 233 22.66 -3.53 -12.36
C ASP A 233 21.60 -2.90 -13.26
N THR A 234 20.51 -2.43 -12.63
CA THR A 234 19.42 -1.70 -13.26
C THR A 234 19.38 -0.27 -12.71
N LEU A 235 19.04 0.71 -13.54
CA LEU A 235 18.71 2.07 -13.14
C LEU A 235 17.26 2.38 -13.54
N PHE A 236 16.58 3.21 -12.75
CA PHE A 236 15.29 3.79 -13.11
C PHE A 236 15.51 5.18 -13.69
N VAL A 237 14.86 5.48 -14.82
CA VAL A 237 14.95 6.76 -15.51
C VAL A 237 13.56 7.32 -15.69
N ALA A 238 13.29 8.52 -15.18
CA ALA A 238 11.98 9.16 -15.23
C ALA A 238 12.07 10.60 -15.76
N ILE A 239 10.96 11.13 -16.28
CA ILE A 239 10.81 12.55 -16.61
C ILE A 239 10.01 13.25 -15.51
N HIS A 240 10.64 14.22 -14.85
CA HIS A 240 10.02 15.13 -13.90
C HIS A 240 9.77 16.50 -14.53
N ALA A 241 8.70 17.18 -14.13
CA ALA A 241 8.52 18.57 -14.50
C ALA A 241 9.56 19.46 -13.81
N ASP A 242 9.91 20.58 -14.45
CA ASP A 242 10.59 21.72 -13.82
C ASP A 242 9.51 22.77 -13.49
N ALA A 243 8.73 22.49 -12.44
CA ALA A 243 7.52 23.23 -12.08
C ALA A 243 7.74 24.18 -10.88
N GLY A 244 8.81 23.96 -10.11
CA GLY A 244 9.25 24.81 -9.02
C GLY A 244 10.02 26.03 -9.50
N THR A 245 11.24 26.19 -8.99
CA THR A 245 12.13 27.26 -9.44
C THR A 245 12.80 26.86 -10.75
N PRO A 246 12.58 27.58 -11.87
CA PRO A 246 13.11 27.16 -13.16
C PRO A 246 14.61 26.89 -13.14
N GLY A 247 15.02 25.69 -13.56
CA GLY A 247 16.43 25.26 -13.56
C GLY A 247 16.98 24.82 -12.20
N VAL A 248 16.13 24.66 -11.19
CA VAL A 248 16.46 24.02 -9.92
C VAL A 248 15.60 22.77 -9.79
N PHE A 249 16.24 21.63 -9.52
CA PHE A 249 15.50 20.39 -9.28
C PHE A 249 14.96 20.36 -7.85
N ASP A 250 13.66 20.61 -7.71
CA ASP A 250 12.93 20.77 -6.47
C ASP A 250 12.07 19.50 -6.19
N PHE A 251 12.72 18.35 -6.02
CA PHE A 251 12.05 17.08 -5.66
C PHE A 251 12.67 16.40 -4.44
N ASP A 252 11.84 16.10 -3.45
CA ASP A 252 12.20 15.39 -2.22
C ASP A 252 11.55 14.00 -2.18
N MET A 253 12.37 12.96 -2.20
CA MET A 253 11.94 11.56 -2.10
C MET A 253 11.18 11.24 -0.81
N MET A 254 11.42 12.00 0.26
CA MET A 254 10.73 11.84 1.54
C MET A 254 9.45 12.67 1.63
N ASN A 255 9.23 13.57 0.67
CA ASN A 255 8.09 14.48 0.62
C ASN A 255 7.57 14.63 -0.82
N LYS A 256 7.26 13.50 -1.43
CA LYS A 256 6.98 13.38 -2.88
C LYS A 256 5.80 14.24 -3.31
N ILE A 257 4.70 14.20 -2.54
CA ILE A 257 3.45 14.90 -2.90
C ILE A 257 3.51 16.42 -2.76
N ASN A 258 4.42 16.94 -1.93
CA ASN A 258 4.58 18.38 -1.74
C ASN A 258 5.77 18.93 -2.54
N SER A 259 6.47 18.07 -3.27
CA SER A 259 7.52 18.48 -4.19
C SER A 259 6.91 19.12 -5.44
N PRO A 260 7.41 20.29 -5.90
CA PRO A 260 6.98 20.88 -7.17
C PRO A 260 7.33 20.00 -8.38
N ASP A 261 8.54 19.45 -8.41
CA ASP A 261 9.08 18.76 -9.58
C ASP A 261 8.69 17.29 -9.60
N GLN A 262 7.39 17.01 -9.69
CA GLN A 262 6.84 15.65 -9.72
C GLN A 262 7.02 14.99 -11.09
N PRO A 263 7.03 13.65 -11.15
CA PRO A 263 7.10 12.94 -12.42
C PRO A 263 5.86 13.19 -13.28
N TYR A 264 6.04 13.18 -14.59
CA TYR A 264 4.90 13.15 -15.51
C TYR A 264 4.27 11.76 -15.55
N PHE A 265 2.95 11.74 -15.74
CA PHE A 265 2.16 10.53 -15.93
C PHE A 265 1.41 10.60 -17.26
N VAL A 266 1.26 9.46 -17.92
CA VAL A 266 0.43 9.27 -19.10
C VAL A 266 -0.41 8.03 -18.87
N ASP A 267 -1.73 8.15 -19.02
CA ASP A 267 -2.66 7.04 -18.79
C ASP A 267 -2.47 6.35 -17.42
N ASP A 268 -2.26 7.17 -16.37
CA ASP A 268 -1.96 6.75 -14.99
C ASP A 268 -0.65 5.98 -14.79
N GLU A 269 0.20 5.88 -15.81
CA GLU A 269 1.56 5.34 -15.71
C GLU A 269 2.60 6.45 -15.67
N GLU A 270 3.57 6.32 -14.76
CA GLU A 270 4.71 7.23 -14.69
C GLU A 270 5.52 7.16 -15.99
N VAL A 271 5.94 8.31 -16.52
CA VAL A 271 6.84 8.38 -17.68
C VAL A 271 8.26 8.02 -17.24
N ALA A 272 8.46 6.72 -17.06
CA ALA A 272 9.69 6.12 -16.57
C ALA A 272 10.03 4.81 -17.28
N THR A 273 11.29 4.40 -17.21
CA THR A 273 11.77 3.11 -17.70
C THR A 273 12.90 2.57 -16.83
N ALA A 274 12.98 1.24 -16.73
CA ALA A 274 14.14 0.55 -16.16
C ALA A 274 15.17 0.27 -17.26
N VAL A 275 16.46 0.40 -16.95
CA VAL A 275 17.58 0.27 -17.91
C VAL A 275 18.69 -0.55 -17.30
N LYS A 276 19.14 -1.61 -17.98
CA LYS A 276 20.29 -2.41 -17.54
C LYS A 276 21.61 -1.72 -17.91
N VAL A 277 22.50 -1.61 -16.93
CA VAL A 277 23.80 -0.94 -17.07
C VAL A 277 24.99 -1.81 -16.66
N LYS A 278 24.76 -2.95 -16.01
CA LYS A 278 25.80 -3.95 -15.72
C LYS A 278 25.45 -5.33 -16.27
#